data_AF-A0A392MXU8-F1
#
_entry.id   AF-A0A392MXU8-F1
#
_cell.length_a   1.000
_cell.length_b   1.000
_cell.length_c   1.000
_cell.angle_alpha   90.00
_cell.angle_beta   90.00
_cell.angle_gamma   90.00
#
_symmetry.space_group_name_H-M   'P 1'
#
loop_
_entity.id
_entity.type
_entity.pdbx_description
1 polymer ?
#
loop_
_entity_poly.entity_id
_entity_poly.type
_entity_poly.pdbx_seq_one_letter_code
_entity_poly.pdbx_strand_id
1 'polypeptide(L)'
;MALGTARALEYLHEQCQPPVVHRNLKSANVLLDDDLSVRVSDCGLAPLIASGSVTQLSGNLQSTYGYGAPEFESGTYTYQSDVYSVGVVMLELLTGRQSHDRTRPRGEQFLARWAIPKLHDIDALSKMVDPSLNGVYPAKSLSNFADIIARCLQ
;
A
#
# COMPACT_ATOMS: atom_id res chain seq x y z
N MET A 1 -3.86 -4.17 11.43
CA MET A 1 -4.04 -3.67 10.05
C MET A 1 -3.28 -4.50 9.00
N ALA A 2 -1.94 -4.42 8.89
CA ALA A 2 -1.18 -5.10 7.80
C ALA A 2 -1.53 -6.59 7.57
N LEU A 3 -1.53 -7.42 8.63
CA LEU A 3 -1.90 -8.84 8.53
C LEU A 3 -3.34 -9.05 8.04
N GLY A 4 -4.28 -8.23 8.51
CA GLY A 4 -5.68 -8.33 8.09
C GLY A 4 -5.86 -7.95 6.62
N THR A 5 -5.15 -6.92 6.15
CA THR A 5 -5.11 -6.53 4.75
C THR A 5 -4.54 -7.64 3.88
N ALA A 6 -3.43 -8.26 4.30
CA ALA A 6 -2.80 -9.36 3.56
C ALA A 6 -3.73 -10.59 3.47
N ARG A 7 -4.41 -10.95 4.57
CA ARG A 7 -5.40 -12.06 4.58
C ARG A 7 -6.60 -11.77 3.68
N ALA A 8 -7.11 -10.55 3.70
CA ALA A 8 -8.19 -10.16 2.81
C ALA A 8 -7.76 -10.26 1.34
N LEU A 9 -6.52 -9.87 1.03
CA LEU A 9 -6.00 -9.97 -0.33
C LEU A 9 -5.76 -11.42 -0.78
N GLU A 10 -5.18 -12.24 0.10
CA GLU A 10 -5.05 -13.70 -0.11
C GLU A 10 -6.41 -14.34 -0.42
N TYR A 11 -7.45 -14.00 0.35
CA TYR A 11 -8.80 -14.48 0.09
C TYR A 11 -9.30 -14.10 -1.32
N LEU A 12 -9.11 -12.83 -1.73
CA LEU A 12 -9.51 -12.36 -3.05
C LEU A 12 -8.75 -13.07 -4.19
N HIS A 13 -7.46 -13.33 -4.00
CA HIS A 13 -6.58 -13.89 -5.03
C HIS A 13 -6.68 -15.41 -5.14
N GLU A 14 -6.83 -16.12 -4.02
CA GLU A 14 -6.68 -17.58 -3.98
C GLU A 14 -7.98 -18.33 -3.68
N GLN A 15 -8.95 -17.70 -2.98
CA GLN A 15 -10.17 -18.38 -2.52
C GLN A 15 -11.41 -18.00 -3.34
N CYS A 16 -11.45 -16.80 -3.92
CA CYS A 16 -12.54 -16.40 -4.82
C CYS A 16 -12.48 -17.15 -6.15
N GLN A 17 -13.66 -17.53 -6.67
CA GLN A 17 -13.79 -18.15 -7.99
C GLN A 17 -14.80 -17.36 -8.86
N PRO A 18 -14.36 -16.65 -9.92
CA PRO A 18 -12.96 -16.49 -10.34
C PRO A 18 -12.14 -15.62 -9.35
N PRO A 19 -10.80 -15.75 -9.35
CA PRO A 19 -9.92 -14.85 -8.58
C PRO A 19 -10.18 -13.37 -8.89
N VAL A 20 -10.11 -12.54 -7.85
CA VAL A 20 -10.43 -11.11 -7.92
C VAL A 20 -9.17 -10.28 -7.66
N VAL A 21 -8.77 -9.47 -8.64
CA VAL A 21 -7.77 -8.41 -8.44
C VAL A 21 -8.49 -7.16 -7.94
N HIS A 22 -8.02 -6.56 -6.84
CA HIS A 22 -8.66 -5.39 -6.24
C HIS A 22 -8.49 -4.13 -7.08
N ARG A 23 -7.26 -3.86 -7.59
CA ARG A 23 -6.87 -2.72 -8.46
C ARG A 23 -7.04 -1.31 -7.88
N ASN A 24 -7.50 -1.18 -6.65
CA ASN A 24 -7.73 0.11 -5.97
C ASN A 24 -7.47 -0.03 -4.47
N LEU A 25 -6.47 -0.84 -4.11
CA LEU A 25 -6.10 -1.02 -2.72
C LEU A 25 -5.30 0.19 -2.24
N LYS A 26 -5.77 0.82 -1.17
CA LYS A 26 -5.17 2.00 -0.52
C LYS A 26 -5.60 2.02 0.94
N SER A 27 -4.91 2.77 1.80
CA SER A 27 -5.25 2.84 3.23
C SER A 27 -6.70 3.29 3.48
N ALA A 28 -7.22 4.21 2.67
CA ALA A 28 -8.62 4.65 2.75
C ALA A 28 -9.66 3.53 2.47
N ASN A 29 -9.25 2.43 1.84
CA ASN A 29 -10.09 1.27 1.54
C ASN A 29 -9.79 0.08 2.49
N VAL A 30 -8.94 0.28 3.49
CA VAL A 30 -8.68 -0.66 4.59
C VAL A 30 -9.36 -0.11 5.83
N LEU A 31 -10.59 -0.53 6.04
CA LEU A 31 -11.44 -0.08 7.13
C LEU A 31 -11.15 -0.87 8.40
N LEU A 32 -11.41 -0.26 9.54
CA LEU A 32 -11.39 -0.89 10.85
C LEU A 32 -12.81 -0.80 11.43
N ASP A 33 -13.33 -1.90 11.93
CA ASP A 33 -14.57 -1.89 12.73
C ASP A 33 -14.27 -1.59 14.22
N ASP A 34 -15.31 -1.64 15.04
CA ASP A 34 -15.23 -1.30 16.47
C ASP A 34 -14.24 -2.18 17.25
N ASP A 35 -13.98 -3.40 16.76
CA ASP A 35 -13.02 -4.34 17.34
C ASP A 35 -11.61 -4.21 16.72
N LEU A 36 -11.37 -3.17 15.91
CA LEU A 36 -10.15 -2.97 15.12
C LEU A 36 -9.87 -4.13 14.13
N SER A 37 -10.91 -4.87 13.75
CA SER A 37 -10.79 -5.89 12.72
C SER A 37 -10.79 -5.24 11.34
N VAL A 38 -9.91 -5.75 10.48
CA VAL A 38 -9.73 -5.19 9.14
C VAL A 38 -10.85 -5.64 8.21
N ARG A 39 -11.43 -4.68 7.48
CA ARG A 39 -12.34 -4.92 6.37
C ARG A 39 -11.85 -4.19 5.13
N VAL A 40 -11.65 -4.90 4.04
CA VAL A 40 -11.27 -4.30 2.76
C VAL A 40 -12.52 -3.96 1.97
N SER A 41 -12.66 -2.70 1.56
CA SER A 41 -13.80 -2.19 0.79
C SER A 41 -13.46 -2.00 -0.69
N ASP A 42 -14.45 -1.67 -1.52
CA ASP A 42 -14.29 -1.38 -2.96
C ASP A 42 -13.68 -2.52 -3.79
N CYS A 43 -13.65 -3.75 -3.26
CA CYS A 43 -13.26 -4.93 -4.02
C CYS A 43 -14.25 -5.15 -5.18
N GLY A 44 -13.74 -5.41 -6.39
CA GLY A 44 -14.58 -5.70 -7.55
C GLY A 44 -15.17 -4.48 -8.28
N LEU A 45 -14.86 -3.24 -7.85
CA LEU A 45 -15.13 -2.04 -8.65
C LEU A 45 -14.14 -1.88 -9.84
N ALA A 46 -13.12 -2.74 -9.90
CA ALA A 46 -12.11 -2.80 -10.95
C ALA A 46 -12.65 -2.69 -12.40
N PRO A 47 -13.71 -3.42 -12.81
CA PRO A 47 -14.27 -3.31 -14.16
C PRO A 47 -14.93 -1.94 -14.44
N LEU A 48 -15.54 -1.33 -13.42
CA LEU A 48 -16.17 0.00 -13.53
C LEU A 48 -15.14 1.13 -13.58
N ILE A 49 -13.98 0.93 -12.95
CA ILE A 49 -12.83 1.86 -13.03
C ILE A 49 -12.14 1.75 -14.40
N ALA A 50 -12.06 0.53 -14.97
CA ALA A 50 -11.44 0.27 -16.27
C ALA A 50 -12.30 0.71 -17.47
N SER A 51 -13.63 0.78 -17.34
CA SER A 51 -14.55 1.13 -18.44
C SER A 51 -14.57 2.62 -18.82
N GLY A 52 -13.61 3.42 -18.36
CA GLY A 52 -13.48 4.84 -18.75
C GLY A 52 -14.52 5.78 -18.11
N SER A 53 -15.61 5.25 -17.57
CA SER A 53 -16.76 6.02 -17.07
C SER A 53 -16.43 6.76 -15.76
N VAL A 54 -15.63 6.14 -14.89
CA VAL A 54 -15.18 6.75 -13.62
C VAL A 54 -13.90 7.57 -13.82
N THR A 55 -13.13 7.27 -14.86
CA THR A 55 -11.85 7.94 -15.18
C THR A 55 -12.03 9.38 -15.67
N GLN A 56 -13.21 9.72 -16.22
CA GLN A 56 -13.55 11.10 -16.60
C GLN A 56 -14.26 11.90 -15.49
N LEU A 57 -14.92 11.25 -14.54
CA LEU A 57 -15.65 11.93 -13.44
C LEU A 57 -14.78 12.17 -12.21
N SER A 58 -13.71 11.41 -12.05
CA SER A 58 -12.76 11.56 -10.97
C SER A 58 -11.49 12.21 -11.53
N GLY A 59 -11.23 13.48 -11.22
CA GLY A 59 -9.95 14.16 -11.46
C GLY A 59 -8.76 13.54 -10.70
N ASN A 60 -8.76 12.21 -10.53
CA ASN A 60 -8.09 11.42 -9.51
C ASN A 60 -7.06 10.45 -10.07
N LEU A 61 -6.66 10.57 -11.34
CA LEU A 61 -5.39 9.97 -11.80
C LEU A 61 -4.25 10.32 -10.83
N GLN A 62 -4.33 11.48 -10.17
CA GLN A 62 -3.35 11.93 -9.19
C GLN A 62 -3.39 11.24 -7.82
N SER A 63 -4.51 10.61 -7.44
CA SER A 63 -4.65 9.87 -6.17
C SER A 63 -4.17 8.42 -6.26
N THR A 64 -4.09 7.88 -7.48
CA THR A 64 -3.63 6.50 -7.74
C THR A 64 -2.11 6.39 -7.81
N TYR A 65 -1.37 7.51 -7.99
CA TYR A 65 0.10 7.47 -8.06
C TYR A 65 0.78 7.08 -6.73
N GLY A 66 0.11 7.18 -5.59
CA GLY A 66 0.71 6.81 -4.30
C GLY A 66 0.90 5.30 -4.13
N TYR A 67 -0.01 4.51 -4.70
CA TYR A 67 -0.10 3.05 -4.47
C TYR A 67 0.16 2.21 -5.72
N GLY A 68 0.22 2.84 -6.90
CA GLY A 68 0.40 2.14 -8.17
C GLY A 68 1.78 1.49 -8.28
N ALA A 69 1.78 0.21 -8.64
CA ALA A 69 2.98 -0.52 -9.02
C ALA A 69 3.60 0.07 -10.31
N PRO A 70 4.91 -0.02 -10.53
CA PRO A 70 5.56 0.59 -11.69
C PRO A 70 5.01 0.08 -13.05
N GLU A 71 4.57 -1.16 -13.13
CA GLU A 71 3.96 -1.75 -14.34
C GLU A 71 2.56 -1.18 -14.66
N PHE A 72 1.94 -0.47 -13.71
CA PHE A 72 0.66 0.21 -13.90
C PHE A 72 0.70 1.20 -15.06
N GLU A 73 1.86 1.85 -15.29
CA GLU A 73 2.06 2.78 -16.42
C GLU A 73 1.84 2.11 -17.78
N SER A 74 2.01 0.78 -17.84
CA SER A 74 1.76 -0.03 -19.05
C SER A 74 0.30 -0.50 -19.18
N GLY A 75 -0.58 -0.17 -18.22
CA GLY A 75 -1.99 -0.57 -18.21
C GLY A 75 -2.24 -2.02 -17.80
N THR A 76 -1.21 -2.76 -17.40
CA THR A 76 -1.32 -4.15 -16.96
C THR A 76 -1.57 -4.20 -15.46
N TYR A 77 -2.68 -4.81 -15.05
CA TYR A 77 -3.00 -5.03 -13.64
C TYR A 77 -2.95 -6.51 -13.34
N THR A 78 -2.14 -6.88 -12.35
CA THR A 78 -1.98 -8.26 -11.91
C THR A 78 -2.20 -8.36 -10.41
N TYR A 79 -2.19 -9.60 -9.88
CA TYR A 79 -2.14 -9.84 -8.44
C TYR A 79 -0.94 -9.15 -7.78
N GLN A 80 0.20 -9.04 -8.49
CA GLN A 80 1.40 -8.37 -7.99
C GLN A 80 1.18 -6.86 -7.81
N SER A 81 0.32 -6.25 -8.61
CA SER A 81 -0.01 -4.83 -8.47
C SER A 81 -0.78 -4.53 -7.17
N ASP A 82 -1.62 -5.47 -6.72
CA ASP A 82 -2.24 -5.37 -5.40
C ASP A 82 -1.21 -5.62 -4.27
N VAL A 83 -0.29 -6.57 -4.46
CA VAL A 83 0.80 -6.84 -3.49
C VAL A 83 1.68 -5.60 -3.30
N TYR A 84 2.01 -4.90 -4.38
CA TYR A 84 2.71 -3.62 -4.30
C TYR A 84 1.91 -2.59 -3.50
N SER A 85 0.61 -2.49 -3.76
CA SER A 85 -0.29 -1.58 -3.02
C SER A 85 -0.33 -1.90 -1.53
N VAL A 86 -0.30 -3.19 -1.14
CA VAL A 86 -0.15 -3.61 0.28
C VAL A 86 1.19 -3.12 0.84
N GLY A 87 2.29 -3.25 0.09
CA GLY A 87 3.60 -2.75 0.49
C GLY A 87 3.59 -1.25 0.79
N VAL A 88 2.88 -0.45 -0.03
CA VAL A 88 2.69 0.97 0.24
C VAL A 88 1.86 1.22 1.50
N VAL A 89 0.76 0.50 1.71
CA VAL A 89 -0.04 0.61 2.96
C VAL A 89 0.79 0.26 4.19
N MET A 90 1.67 -0.74 4.08
CA MET A 90 2.60 -1.10 5.15
C MET A 90 3.65 -0.01 5.39
N LEU A 91 4.11 0.71 4.36
CA LEU A 91 4.96 1.90 4.55
C LEU A 91 4.23 3.04 5.26
N GLU A 92 2.94 3.26 4.98
CA GLU A 92 2.15 4.26 5.71
C GLU A 92 2.06 3.89 7.19
N LEU A 93 1.83 2.61 7.50
CA LEU A 93 1.84 2.10 8.88
C LEU A 93 3.20 2.25 9.57
N LEU A 94 4.29 1.99 8.85
CA LEU A 94 5.64 2.10 9.39
C LEU A 94 6.01 3.54 9.71
N THR A 95 5.64 4.47 8.83
CA THR A 95 6.22 5.83 8.80
C THR A 95 5.27 6.92 9.28
N GLY A 96 3.97 6.65 9.38
CA GLY A 96 2.94 7.65 9.64
C GLY A 96 2.76 8.66 8.51
N ARG A 97 3.38 8.42 7.34
CA ARG A 97 3.34 9.33 6.18
C ARG A 97 2.24 8.92 5.20
N GLN A 98 1.73 9.91 4.47
CA GLN A 98 0.87 9.67 3.31
C GLN A 98 1.70 9.07 2.16
N SER A 99 1.08 8.16 1.41
CA SER A 99 1.66 7.56 0.19
C SER A 99 2.09 8.59 -0.86
N HIS A 100 1.35 9.69 -0.99
CA HIS A 100 1.69 10.83 -1.84
C HIS A 100 1.46 12.17 -1.11
N ASP A 101 2.52 12.94 -0.92
CA ASP A 101 2.50 14.22 -0.21
C ASP A 101 3.21 15.31 -1.04
N ARG A 102 2.41 16.20 -1.65
CA ARG A 102 2.91 17.29 -2.52
C ARG A 102 3.64 18.39 -1.76
N THR A 103 3.49 18.46 -0.43
CA THR A 103 4.14 19.47 0.40
C THR A 103 5.62 19.15 0.66
N ARG A 104 6.01 17.89 0.42
CA ARG A 104 7.39 17.43 0.57
C ARG A 104 8.28 17.73 -0.66
N PRO A 105 9.61 17.70 -0.49
CA PRO A 105 10.55 17.82 -1.60
C PRO A 105 10.27 16.77 -2.69
N ARG A 106 10.53 17.09 -3.96
CA ARG A 106 10.21 16.22 -5.12
C ARG A 106 10.65 14.75 -4.96
N GLY A 107 11.83 14.51 -4.40
CA GLY A 107 12.35 13.16 -4.17
C GLY A 107 11.64 12.37 -3.06
N GLU A 108 10.79 13.03 -2.28
CA GLU A 108 10.08 12.46 -1.14
C GLU A 108 8.56 12.48 -1.28
N GLN A 109 8.02 13.01 -2.38
CA GLN A 109 6.58 13.13 -2.55
C GLN A 109 5.91 11.75 -2.62
N PHE A 110 6.57 10.77 -3.23
CA PHE A 110 6.12 9.38 -3.29
C PHE A 110 6.81 8.56 -2.20
N LEU A 111 6.02 8.03 -1.27
CA LEU A 111 6.52 7.32 -0.10
C LEU A 111 7.34 6.09 -0.48
N ALA A 112 6.82 5.26 -1.39
CA ALA A 112 7.52 4.05 -1.85
C ALA A 112 8.89 4.38 -2.45
N ARG A 113 8.94 5.34 -3.39
CA ARG A 113 10.19 5.78 -4.04
C ARG A 113 11.22 6.29 -3.03
N TRP A 114 10.78 7.00 -2.00
CA TRP A 114 11.66 7.51 -0.96
C TRP A 114 12.13 6.42 0.02
N ALA A 115 11.27 5.47 0.34
CA ALA A 115 11.48 4.45 1.37
C ALA A 115 12.31 3.25 0.87
N ILE A 116 12.07 2.75 -0.35
CA ILE A 116 12.74 1.58 -0.92
C ILE A 116 14.26 1.56 -0.70
N PRO A 117 15.02 2.63 -1.04
CA PRO A 117 16.49 2.60 -0.87
C PRO A 117 16.97 2.56 0.59
N LYS A 118 16.07 2.73 1.56
CA LYS A 118 16.38 2.78 3.01
C LYS A 118 15.97 1.51 3.75
N LEU A 119 15.16 0.64 3.15
CA LEU A 119 14.61 -0.55 3.83
C LEU A 119 15.69 -1.55 4.30
N HIS A 120 16.86 -1.53 3.67
CA HIS A 120 17.98 -2.42 3.99
C HIS A 120 19.05 -1.78 4.89
N ASP A 121 18.89 -0.49 5.24
CA ASP A 121 19.82 0.24 6.11
C ASP A 121 19.18 0.42 7.49
N ILE A 122 19.79 -0.15 8.53
CA ILE A 122 19.23 -0.19 9.89
C ILE A 122 19.08 1.22 10.48
N ASP A 123 20.05 2.10 10.24
CA ASP A 123 20.04 3.47 10.77
C ASP A 123 19.00 4.32 10.06
N ALA A 124 18.87 4.16 8.73
CA ALA A 124 17.85 4.83 7.95
C ALA A 124 16.45 4.31 8.29
N LEU A 125 16.28 2.99 8.43
CA LEU A 125 15.02 2.35 8.79
C LEU A 125 14.54 2.85 10.16
N SER A 126 15.43 2.95 11.15
CA SER A 126 15.09 3.48 12.47
C SER A 126 14.62 4.94 12.44
N LYS A 127 15.16 5.74 11.50
CA LYS A 127 14.74 7.14 11.28
C LYS A 127 13.45 7.28 10.48
N MET A 128 13.01 6.23 9.80
CA MET A 128 11.77 6.22 9.03
C MET A 128 10.54 5.96 9.90
N VAL A 129 10.73 5.31 11.05
CA VAL A 129 9.61 4.88 11.91
C VAL A 129 8.81 6.09 12.38
N ASP A 130 7.48 5.93 12.40
CA ASP A 130 6.55 6.94 12.90
C ASP A 130 6.98 7.43 14.30
N PRO A 131 7.27 8.74 14.47
CA PRO A 131 7.66 9.30 15.76
C PRO A 131 6.66 9.06 16.89
N SER A 132 5.36 8.90 16.57
CA SER A 132 4.31 8.63 17.56
C SER A 132 4.49 7.27 18.27
N LEU A 133 5.24 6.34 17.68
CA LEU A 133 5.59 5.07 18.31
C LEU A 133 6.62 5.23 19.43
N ASN A 134 7.30 6.38 19.55
CA ASN A 134 8.23 6.70 20.64
C ASN A 134 9.31 5.61 20.92
N GLY A 135 9.75 4.89 19.89
CA GLY A 135 10.71 3.79 20.05
C GLY A 135 10.15 2.52 20.71
N VAL A 136 8.83 2.44 20.93
CA VAL A 136 8.15 1.32 21.59
C VAL A 136 7.90 0.21 20.57
N TYR A 137 8.98 -0.41 20.09
CA TYR A 137 8.92 -1.57 19.20
C TYR A 137 10.21 -2.39 19.28
N PRO A 138 10.14 -3.72 19.12
CA PRO A 138 11.35 -4.55 19.05
C PRO A 138 12.09 -4.32 17.71
N ALA A 139 13.41 -4.12 17.77
CA ALA A 139 14.26 -3.95 16.58
C ALA A 139 14.15 -5.12 15.58
N LYS A 140 14.02 -6.35 16.09
CA LYS A 140 13.81 -7.55 15.26
C LYS A 140 12.48 -7.51 14.50
N SER A 141 11.41 -7.04 15.15
CA SER A 141 10.10 -6.89 14.50
C SER A 141 10.15 -5.83 13.41
N LEU A 142 10.85 -4.72 13.65
CA LEU A 142 11.07 -3.66 12.66
C LEU A 142 11.81 -4.20 11.42
N SER A 143 12.90 -4.93 11.62
CA SER A 143 13.66 -5.56 10.52
C SER A 143 12.78 -6.51 9.70
N ASN A 144 12.06 -7.41 10.37
CA ASN A 144 11.17 -8.35 9.69
C ASN A 144 10.05 -7.63 8.91
N PHE A 145 9.51 -6.55 9.47
CA PHE A 145 8.48 -5.75 8.81
C PHE A 145 9.02 -5.07 7.55
N ALA A 146 10.24 -4.51 7.62
CA ALA A 146 10.93 -3.92 6.47
C ALA A 146 11.24 -4.96 5.38
N ASP A 147 11.65 -6.18 5.76
CA ASP A 147 11.90 -7.27 4.80
C ASP A 147 10.64 -7.68 4.04
N ILE A 148 9.48 -7.71 4.71
CA ILE A 148 8.20 -7.99 4.05
C ILE A 148 7.83 -6.86 3.10
N ILE A 149 7.95 -5.59 3.54
CA ILE A 149 7.70 -4.42 2.69
C ILE A 149 8.59 -4.46 1.45
N ALA A 150 9.89 -4.75 1.60
CA ALA A 150 10.83 -4.81 0.50
C ALA A 150 10.41 -5.87 -0.54
N ARG A 151 9.94 -7.04 -0.09
CA ARG A 151 9.44 -8.10 -1.00
C ARG A 151 8.14 -7.72 -1.70
N CYS A 152 7.27 -6.94 -1.06
CA CYS A 152 6.04 -6.46 -1.70
C CYS A 152 6.30 -5.40 -2.77
N LEU A 153 7.38 -4.61 -2.64
CA LEU A 153 7.70 -3.48 -3.52
C LEU A 153 8.72 -3.81 -4.63
N GLN A 154 9.08 -5.09 -4.79
CA GLN A 154 10.01 -5.60 -5.80
C GLN A 154 9.33 -5.93 -7.12
#